data_AF-A0A954ZZY8-F1
#
_entry.id   AF-A0A954ZZY8-F1
#
_cell.length_a   1.000
_cell.length_b   1.000
_cell.length_c   1.000
_cell.angle_alpha   90.00
_cell.angle_beta   90.00
_cell.angle_gamma   90.00
#
_symmetry.space_group_name_H-M   'P 1'
#
loop_
_entity.id
_entity.type
_entity.pdbx_description
1 polymer ?
#
loop_
_entity_poly.entity_id
_entity_poly.type
_entity_poly.pdbx_seq_one_letter_code
_entity_poly.pdbx_strand_id
1 'polypeptide(L)'
;MMAITDVRNQLLALERLHANDRDGGYGLAASLCDYRDSLDTESKGQWDHILIEWALDEAGDRWGIALEALARVKGGDVNAMLSKTLAECKGSKEWRSDITSTLLRRDVSDANVRSEVEREVREKDPMGLPNVARLMVVDTKTVDFAAQCLVDAILEEQQDYVSSYIPPFVWNAWNSNPRIIIDLVACAKMKSTTAGDILRSLFLTHLAEDYFQRELGYASVSNVVAELRSLV
;
A
#
# COMPACT_ATOMS: atom_id res chain seq x y z
N MET A 1 -13.48 7.98 28.68
CA MET A 1 -12.13 7.47 28.91
C MET A 1 -12.17 5.96 29.02
N MET A 2 -11.69 5.27 27.99
CA MET A 2 -11.48 3.82 28.01
C MET A 2 -10.14 3.49 28.66
N ALA A 3 -10.00 2.28 29.23
CA ALA A 3 -8.69 1.82 29.67
C ALA A 3 -7.82 1.45 28.45
N ILE A 4 -6.50 1.63 28.55
CA ILE A 4 -5.56 1.30 27.46
C ILE A 4 -5.68 -0.18 27.01
N THR A 5 -5.98 -1.07 27.96
CA THR A 5 -6.24 -2.49 27.69
C THR A 5 -7.48 -2.70 26.84
N ASP A 6 -8.54 -1.92 27.05
CA ASP A 6 -9.77 -1.99 26.26
C ASP A 6 -9.53 -1.49 24.83
N VAL A 7 -8.78 -0.39 24.69
CA VAL A 7 -8.37 0.11 23.36
C VAL A 7 -7.55 -0.95 22.64
N ARG A 8 -6.55 -1.54 23.29
CA ARG A 8 -5.71 -2.60 22.70
C ARG A 8 -6.52 -3.83 22.30
N ASN A 9 -7.44 -4.28 23.16
CA ASN A 9 -8.30 -5.43 22.87
C ASN A 9 -9.19 -5.19 21.64
N GLN A 10 -9.71 -3.96 21.48
CA GLN A 10 -10.53 -3.61 20.33
C GLN A 10 -9.70 -3.58 19.03
N LEU A 11 -8.48 -3.06 19.06
CA LEU A 11 -7.58 -3.07 17.89
C LEU A 11 -7.25 -4.51 17.46
N LEU A 12 -6.99 -5.42 18.41
CA LEU A 12 -6.77 -6.84 18.14
C LEU A 12 -8.04 -7.56 17.64
N ALA A 13 -9.23 -7.09 18.04
CA ALA A 13 -10.50 -7.60 17.52
C ALA A 13 -10.70 -7.20 16.05
N LEU A 14 -10.40 -5.94 15.69
CA LEU A 14 -10.42 -5.48 14.30
C LEU A 14 -9.43 -6.27 13.44
N GLU A 15 -8.20 -6.49 13.92
CA GLU A 15 -7.22 -7.32 13.22
C GLU A 15 -7.79 -8.70 12.86
N ARG A 16 -8.41 -9.38 13.84
CA ARG A 16 -9.01 -10.70 13.60
C ARG A 16 -10.17 -10.66 12.61
N LEU A 17 -10.93 -9.56 12.56
CA LEU A 17 -12.03 -9.39 11.61
C LEU A 17 -11.51 -9.31 10.17
N HIS A 18 -10.35 -8.66 9.97
CA HIS A 18 -9.73 -8.41 8.68
C HIS A 18 -8.65 -9.45 8.31
N ALA A 19 -8.46 -10.51 9.11
CA ALA A 19 -7.37 -11.48 8.93
C ALA A 19 -7.41 -12.25 7.59
N ASN A 20 -8.56 -12.27 6.91
CA ASN A 20 -8.74 -12.95 5.62
C ASN A 20 -8.90 -11.97 4.46
N ASP A 21 -8.74 -10.67 4.70
CA ASP A 21 -8.86 -9.67 3.65
C ASP A 21 -7.69 -9.78 2.69
N ARG A 22 -7.99 -9.69 1.39
CA ARG A 22 -7.00 -9.77 0.31
C ARG A 22 -6.62 -8.39 -0.21
N ASP A 23 -6.61 -7.41 0.68
CA ASP A 23 -6.43 -6.00 0.35
C ASP A 23 -5.09 -5.43 0.83
N GLY A 24 -4.17 -6.29 1.28
CA GLY A 24 -2.87 -5.85 1.79
C GLY A 24 -2.95 -5.09 3.13
N GLY A 25 -4.06 -5.20 3.87
CA GLY A 25 -4.27 -4.58 5.18
C GLY A 25 -4.85 -3.16 5.12
N TYR A 26 -5.26 -2.68 3.94
CA TYR A 26 -5.81 -1.34 3.78
C TYR A 26 -7.19 -1.18 4.44
N GLY A 27 -8.05 -2.18 4.39
CA GLY A 27 -9.34 -2.24 5.07
C GLY A 27 -9.17 -2.30 6.58
N LEU A 28 -8.17 -3.04 7.08
CA LEU A 28 -7.81 -2.98 8.50
C LEU A 28 -7.36 -1.57 8.88
N ALA A 29 -6.45 -0.94 8.12
CA ALA A 29 -6.00 0.42 8.39
C ALA A 29 -7.16 1.43 8.45
N ALA A 30 -8.11 1.34 7.52
CA ALA A 30 -9.32 2.16 7.53
C ALA A 30 -10.18 1.92 8.77
N SER A 31 -10.47 0.67 9.12
CA SER A 31 -11.26 0.33 10.31
C SER A 31 -10.58 0.78 11.61
N LEU A 32 -9.24 0.77 11.67
CA LEU A 32 -8.49 1.34 12.79
C LEU A 32 -8.68 2.87 12.87
N CYS A 33 -8.75 3.58 11.74
CA CYS A 33 -9.06 5.01 11.68
C CYS A 33 -10.52 5.31 12.09
N ASP A 34 -11.49 4.56 11.56
CA ASP A 34 -12.91 4.70 11.91
C ASP A 34 -13.13 4.50 13.41
N TYR A 35 -12.49 3.47 13.98
CA TYR A 35 -12.50 3.23 15.42
C TYR A 35 -11.88 4.42 16.18
N ARG A 36 -10.71 4.90 15.74
CA ARG A 36 -10.07 6.07 16.36
C ARG A 36 -11.01 7.27 16.39
N ASP A 37 -11.74 7.53 15.31
CA ASP A 37 -12.63 8.70 15.22
C ASP A 37 -13.81 8.62 16.18
N SER A 38 -14.23 7.41 16.56
CA SER A 38 -15.23 7.18 17.60
C SER A 38 -14.73 7.43 19.04
N LEU A 39 -13.43 7.56 19.25
CA LEU A 39 -12.83 7.71 20.59
C LEU A 39 -12.84 9.17 21.09
N ASP A 40 -12.87 9.31 22.41
CA ASP A 40 -12.57 10.58 23.09
C ASP A 40 -11.08 10.96 22.96
N THR A 41 -10.75 12.21 23.27
CA THR A 41 -9.39 12.77 23.10
C THR A 41 -8.30 11.97 23.82
N GLU A 42 -8.59 11.47 25.03
CA GLU A 42 -7.62 10.73 25.83
C GLU A 42 -7.41 9.32 25.28
N SER A 43 -8.50 8.64 24.89
CA SER A 43 -8.43 7.34 24.23
C SER A 43 -7.82 7.41 22.83
N LYS A 44 -7.93 8.55 22.12
CA LYS A 44 -7.14 8.80 20.88
C LYS A 44 -5.64 8.82 21.17
N GLY A 45 -5.21 9.41 22.29
CA GLY A 45 -3.80 9.37 22.71
C GLY A 45 -3.29 7.95 23.00
N GLN A 46 -4.13 7.11 23.61
CA GLN A 46 -3.83 5.68 23.82
C GLN A 46 -3.76 4.91 22.50
N TRP A 47 -4.68 5.16 21.57
CA TRP A 47 -4.65 4.58 20.22
C TRP A 47 -3.35 4.94 19.50
N ASP A 48 -2.96 6.23 19.52
CA ASP A 48 -1.72 6.69 18.88
C ASP A 48 -0.50 5.97 19.46
N HIS A 49 -0.45 5.81 20.78
CA HIS A 49 0.64 5.12 21.47
C HIS A 49 0.75 3.64 21.06
N ILE A 50 -0.36 2.91 21.04
CA ILE A 50 -0.38 1.48 20.67
C ILE A 50 0.03 1.28 19.20
N LEU A 51 -0.43 2.13 18.29
CA LEU A 51 -0.10 2.05 16.87
C LEU A 51 1.38 2.38 16.62
N ILE A 52 1.95 3.31 17.39
CA ILE A 52 3.40 3.58 17.35
C ILE A 52 4.17 2.35 17.84
N GLU A 53 3.73 1.70 18.92
CA GLU A 53 4.36 0.43 19.35
C GLU A 53 4.30 -0.63 18.25
N TRP A 54 3.14 -0.81 17.59
CA TRP A 54 3.00 -1.77 16.48
C TRP A 54 3.90 -1.43 15.28
N ALA A 55 4.06 -0.14 14.97
CA ALA A 55 4.95 0.31 13.90
C ALA A 55 6.44 0.10 14.23
N LEU A 56 6.80 0.10 15.51
CA LEU A 56 8.17 -0.05 15.99
C LEU A 56 8.53 -1.51 16.35
N ASP A 57 7.54 -2.40 16.48
CA ASP A 57 7.77 -3.81 16.76
C ASP A 57 8.34 -4.53 15.53
N GLU A 58 9.62 -4.89 15.61
CA GLU A 58 10.40 -5.50 14.52
C GLU A 58 9.92 -6.90 14.11
N ALA A 59 9.07 -7.54 14.92
CA ALA A 59 8.67 -8.95 14.78
C ALA A 59 7.24 -9.16 14.24
N GLY A 60 6.47 -8.09 13.99
CA GLY A 60 5.04 -8.20 13.71
C GLY A 60 4.66 -7.84 12.28
N ASP A 61 3.79 -8.65 11.67
CA ASP A 61 3.10 -8.36 10.39
C ASP A 61 2.22 -7.08 10.42
N ARG A 62 2.15 -6.42 11.59
CA ARG A 62 1.29 -5.28 11.90
C ARG A 62 1.91 -3.93 11.59
N TRP A 63 3.24 -3.85 11.43
CA TRP A 63 3.94 -2.56 11.37
C TRP A 63 3.45 -1.69 10.20
N GLY A 64 3.29 -2.28 9.00
CA GLY A 64 2.87 -1.57 7.80
C GLY A 64 1.45 -1.03 7.88
N ILE A 65 0.55 -1.81 8.47
CA ILE A 65 -0.86 -1.43 8.69
C ILE A 65 -0.95 -0.32 9.73
N ALA A 66 -0.16 -0.43 10.81
CA ALA A 66 -0.12 0.58 11.85
C ALA A 66 0.39 1.94 11.30
N LEU A 67 1.41 1.91 10.45
CA LEU A 67 1.91 3.10 9.77
C LEU A 67 0.89 3.71 8.82
N GLU A 68 0.17 2.91 8.04
CA GLU A 68 -0.88 3.39 7.15
C GLU A 68 -2.03 4.05 7.95
N ALA A 69 -2.46 3.45 9.06
CA ALA A 69 -3.49 4.04 9.91
C ALA A 69 -3.02 5.37 10.54
N LEU A 70 -1.78 5.41 11.06
CA LEU A 70 -1.17 6.64 11.58
C LEU A 70 -1.06 7.72 10.48
N ALA A 71 -0.69 7.32 9.25
CA ALA A 71 -0.54 8.20 8.11
C ALA A 71 -1.81 8.99 7.80
N ARG A 72 -2.94 8.27 7.73
CA ARG A 72 -4.26 8.81 7.40
C ARG A 72 -4.73 9.86 8.39
N VAL A 73 -4.43 9.67 9.68
CA VAL A 73 -4.97 10.51 10.75
C VAL A 73 -4.03 11.62 11.23
N LYS A 74 -2.71 11.46 11.06
CA LYS A 74 -1.70 12.42 11.55
C LYS A 74 -0.85 13.07 10.45
N GLY A 75 -0.94 12.61 9.20
CA GLY A 75 -0.29 13.26 8.07
C GLY A 75 1.23 13.39 8.25
N GLY A 76 1.75 14.62 8.13
CA GLY A 76 3.19 14.95 8.11
C GLY A 76 3.97 14.62 9.38
N ASP A 77 3.32 14.59 10.55
CA ASP A 77 3.97 14.27 11.83
C ASP A 77 4.50 12.82 11.86
N VAL A 78 3.83 11.91 11.14
CA VAL A 78 4.24 10.51 11.02
C VAL A 78 5.46 10.38 10.13
N ASN A 79 5.57 11.20 9.09
CA ASN A 79 6.75 11.20 8.22
C ASN A 79 7.99 11.63 9.01
N ALA A 80 7.90 12.69 9.81
CA ALA A 80 8.99 13.14 10.66
C ALA A 80 9.38 12.08 11.71
N MET A 81 8.39 11.44 12.33
CA MET A 81 8.61 10.33 13.28
C MET A 81 9.34 9.15 12.61
N LEU A 82 8.87 8.73 11.44
CA LEU A 82 9.47 7.63 10.68
C LEU A 82 10.89 7.94 10.21
N SER A 83 11.15 9.15 9.70
CA SER A 83 12.50 9.60 9.32
C SER A 83 13.44 9.59 10.52
N LYS A 84 12.98 10.06 11.69
CA LYS A 84 13.75 10.01 12.92
C LYS A 84 14.02 8.58 13.36
N THR A 85 13.00 7.72 13.35
CA THR A 85 13.12 6.30 13.66
C THR A 85 14.11 5.61 12.72
N LEU A 86 14.08 5.87 11.41
CA LEU A 86 15.01 5.29 10.44
C LEU A 86 16.47 5.75 10.68
N ALA A 87 16.66 7.00 11.08
CA ALA A 87 17.97 7.58 11.41
C ALA A 87 18.54 7.02 12.73
N GLU A 88 17.69 6.79 13.73
CA GLU A 88 18.11 6.39 15.07
C GLU A 88 18.12 4.87 15.29
N CYS A 89 17.31 4.11 14.55
CA CYS A 89 17.09 2.70 14.79
C CYS A 89 18.04 1.80 13.97
N LYS A 90 18.69 0.85 14.65
CA LYS A 90 19.54 -0.20 14.05
C LYS A 90 18.75 -1.47 13.71
N GLY A 91 17.45 -1.35 13.46
CA GLY A 91 16.58 -2.48 13.15
C GLY A 91 17.04 -3.26 11.92
N SER A 92 16.41 -4.42 11.69
CA SER A 92 16.78 -5.34 10.61
C SER A 92 16.79 -4.66 9.23
N LYS A 93 17.61 -5.18 8.30
CA LYS A 93 17.70 -4.71 6.90
C LYS A 93 16.32 -4.71 6.22
N GLU A 94 15.46 -5.69 6.56
CA GLU A 94 14.09 -5.81 6.06
C GLU A 94 13.20 -4.69 6.57
N TRP A 95 13.12 -4.50 7.89
CA TRP A 95 12.31 -3.46 8.52
C TRP A 95 12.68 -2.05 8.06
N ARG A 96 13.99 -1.77 7.89
CA ARG A 96 14.46 -0.48 7.35
C ARG A 96 13.97 -0.27 5.91
N SER A 97 14.08 -1.26 5.02
CA SER A 97 13.63 -1.18 3.62
C SER A 97 12.13 -0.86 3.52
N ASP A 98 11.38 -1.43 4.44
CA ASP A 98 9.93 -1.36 4.55
C ASP A 98 9.42 0.01 5.05
N ILE A 99 10.06 0.59 6.07
CA ILE A 99 9.82 1.99 6.48
C ILE A 99 10.20 2.97 5.37
N THR A 100 11.35 2.73 4.72
CA THR A 100 11.86 3.62 3.67
C THR A 100 10.93 3.61 2.45
N SER A 101 10.40 2.44 2.08
CA SER A 101 9.35 2.29 1.05
C SER A 101 8.07 3.05 1.41
N THR A 102 7.66 3.01 2.68
CA THR A 102 6.48 3.72 3.18
C THR A 102 6.65 5.24 3.13
N LEU A 103 7.83 5.76 3.46
CA LEU A 103 8.15 7.19 3.32
C LEU A 103 8.07 7.65 1.85
N LEU A 104 8.56 6.85 0.91
CA LEU A 104 8.52 7.17 -0.52
C LEU A 104 7.11 7.16 -1.11
N ARG A 105 6.25 6.19 -0.73
CA ARG A 105 4.82 6.18 -1.11
C ARG A 105 4.08 7.47 -0.72
N ARG A 106 4.57 8.16 0.30
CA ARG A 106 3.97 9.37 0.86
C ARG A 106 4.60 10.66 0.34
N ASP A 107 5.37 10.57 -0.75
CA ASP A 107 6.10 11.67 -1.38
C ASP A 107 7.08 12.39 -0.43
N VAL A 108 7.62 11.67 0.56
CA VAL A 108 8.69 12.19 1.42
C VAL A 108 9.99 12.14 0.62
N SER A 109 10.30 13.26 -0.03
CA SER A 109 11.40 13.44 -0.96
C SER A 109 12.77 13.64 -0.29
N ASP A 110 13.12 12.78 0.68
CA ASP A 110 14.49 12.74 1.19
C ASP A 110 15.38 11.95 0.19
N ALA A 111 16.40 12.62 -0.35
CA ALA A 111 17.27 12.05 -1.38
C ALA A 111 18.10 10.85 -0.89
N ASN A 112 18.42 10.80 0.41
CA ASN A 112 19.14 9.69 1.02
C ASN A 112 18.20 8.48 1.19
N VAL A 113 16.97 8.72 1.63
CA VAL A 113 15.89 7.71 1.71
C VAL A 113 15.63 7.09 0.34
N ARG A 114 15.51 7.91 -0.71
CA ARG A 114 15.31 7.43 -2.09
C ARG A 114 16.47 6.53 -2.56
N SER A 115 17.71 6.99 -2.38
CA SER A 115 18.90 6.25 -2.81
C SER A 115 19.08 4.91 -2.07
N GLU A 116 18.75 4.87 -0.78
CA GLU A 116 18.81 3.65 0.03
C GLU A 116 17.77 2.61 -0.43
N VAL A 117 16.53 3.01 -0.75
CA VAL A 117 15.52 2.08 -1.31
C VAL A 117 15.94 1.60 -2.68
N GLU A 118 16.35 2.50 -3.57
CA GLU A 118 16.76 2.13 -4.92
C GLU A 118 17.88 1.09 -4.91
N ARG A 119 18.84 1.23 -4.00
CA ARG A 119 19.93 0.26 -3.79
C ARG A 119 19.42 -1.07 -3.22
N GLU A 120 18.71 -1.02 -2.09
CA GLU A 120 18.21 -2.20 -1.38
C GLU A 120 17.28 -3.06 -2.22
N VAL A 121 16.40 -2.43 -3.00
CA VAL A 121 15.43 -3.18 -3.81
C VAL A 121 16.09 -3.74 -5.06
N ARG A 122 17.07 -3.06 -5.66
CA ARG A 122 17.90 -3.66 -6.73
C ARG A 122 18.70 -4.87 -6.25
N GLU A 123 19.12 -4.86 -4.98
CA GLU A 123 19.85 -5.97 -4.36
C GLU A 123 18.95 -7.16 -3.99
N LYS A 124 17.70 -6.92 -3.54
CA LYS A 124 16.78 -7.97 -3.09
C LYS A 124 15.88 -8.54 -4.17
N ASP A 125 15.54 -7.76 -5.18
CA ASP A 125 14.53 -8.14 -6.18
C ASP A 125 14.92 -7.64 -7.58
N PRO A 126 15.66 -8.47 -8.36
CA PRO A 126 16.19 -8.08 -9.66
C PRO A 126 15.10 -7.80 -10.70
N MET A 127 13.83 -8.16 -10.45
CA MET A 127 12.72 -7.92 -11.37
C MET A 127 12.08 -6.53 -11.23
N GLY A 128 12.32 -5.80 -10.12
CA GLY A 128 11.90 -4.40 -9.98
C GLY A 128 10.38 -4.14 -9.85
N LEU A 129 9.55 -5.16 -9.69
CA LEU A 129 8.10 -5.02 -9.52
C LEU A 129 7.68 -4.30 -8.21
N PRO A 130 8.30 -4.58 -7.05
CA PRO A 130 8.00 -3.87 -5.82
C PRO A 130 8.52 -2.45 -5.91
N ASN A 131 9.54 -2.17 -6.72
CA ASN A 131 10.01 -0.79 -6.95
C ASN A 131 8.94 0.03 -7.63
N VAL A 132 8.30 -0.53 -8.66
CA VAL A 132 7.18 0.12 -9.32
C VAL A 132 6.03 0.29 -8.32
N ALA A 133 5.51 -0.76 -7.70
CA ALA A 133 4.38 -0.60 -6.77
C ALA A 133 4.69 0.17 -5.46
N ARG A 134 5.92 0.08 -4.91
CA ARG A 134 6.37 0.73 -3.65
C ARG A 134 6.99 2.12 -3.85
N LEU A 135 7.57 2.48 -5.01
CA LEU A 135 8.19 3.80 -5.22
C LEU A 135 7.24 4.84 -5.83
N MET A 136 6.01 4.45 -6.18
CA MET A 136 5.32 5.14 -7.26
C MET A 136 4.68 6.47 -6.89
N VAL A 137 5.37 7.54 -7.31
CA VAL A 137 4.82 8.39 -8.37
C VAL A 137 4.76 7.52 -9.63
N VAL A 138 3.66 6.81 -9.85
CA VAL A 138 3.44 6.23 -11.18
C VAL A 138 3.25 7.44 -12.09
N ASP A 139 4.08 7.57 -13.10
CA ASP A 139 3.89 8.56 -14.13
C ASP A 139 3.83 7.88 -15.48
N THR A 140 3.38 8.61 -16.49
CA THR A 140 3.28 8.08 -17.85
C THR A 140 4.62 7.59 -18.41
N LYS A 141 5.76 7.98 -17.83
CA LYS A 141 7.11 7.59 -18.28
C LYS A 141 7.52 6.23 -17.74
N THR A 142 6.99 5.82 -16.59
CA THR A 142 7.35 4.58 -15.88
C THR A 142 6.39 3.42 -16.15
N VAL A 143 5.23 3.68 -16.76
CA VAL A 143 4.19 2.67 -17.07
C VAL A 143 4.70 1.53 -17.96
N ASP A 144 5.52 1.78 -18.97
CA ASP A 144 5.98 0.71 -19.87
C ASP A 144 6.91 -0.30 -19.15
N PHE A 145 7.80 0.23 -18.31
CA PHE A 145 8.69 -0.59 -17.48
C PHE A 145 7.88 -1.39 -16.45
N ALA A 146 6.94 -0.74 -15.77
CA ALA A 146 6.00 -1.36 -14.84
C ALA A 146 5.23 -2.54 -15.48
N ALA A 147 4.69 -2.31 -16.67
CA ALA A 147 3.96 -3.33 -17.42
C ALA A 147 4.86 -4.50 -17.80
N GLN A 148 6.11 -4.25 -18.22
CA GLN A 148 7.05 -5.33 -18.53
C GLN A 148 7.32 -6.22 -17.32
N CYS A 149 7.65 -5.62 -16.18
CA CYS A 149 7.90 -6.38 -14.95
C CYS A 149 6.67 -7.23 -14.55
N LEU A 150 5.46 -6.68 -14.65
CA LEU A 150 4.21 -7.40 -14.30
C LEU A 150 3.95 -8.56 -15.25
N VAL A 151 4.21 -8.36 -16.54
CA VAL A 151 4.10 -9.42 -17.54
C VAL A 151 5.07 -10.54 -17.24
N ASP A 152 6.34 -10.23 -16.98
CA ASP A 152 7.36 -11.24 -16.69
C ASP A 152 6.99 -12.04 -15.44
N ALA A 153 6.58 -11.38 -14.35
CA ALA A 153 6.14 -12.05 -13.12
C ALA A 153 4.92 -12.96 -13.33
N ILE A 154 3.92 -12.52 -14.10
CA ILE A 154 2.74 -13.36 -14.41
C ILE A 154 3.14 -14.58 -15.24
N LEU A 155 4.04 -14.42 -16.21
CA LEU A 155 4.51 -15.51 -17.08
C LEU A 155 5.41 -16.50 -16.33
N GLU A 156 6.07 -16.05 -15.26
CA GLU A 156 6.81 -16.90 -14.31
C GLU A 156 5.90 -17.52 -13.22
N GLU A 157 4.58 -17.47 -13.40
CA GLU A 157 3.57 -18.04 -12.49
C GLU A 157 3.54 -17.39 -11.10
N GLN A 158 4.08 -16.17 -10.95
CA GLN A 158 4.11 -15.44 -9.67
C GLN A 158 2.85 -14.56 -9.48
N GLN A 159 1.67 -15.10 -9.76
CA GLN A 159 0.42 -14.32 -9.73
C GLN A 159 0.04 -13.85 -8.32
N ASP A 160 0.26 -14.67 -7.29
CA ASP A 160 0.01 -14.28 -5.90
C ASP A 160 0.88 -13.09 -5.48
N TYR A 161 2.14 -13.10 -5.93
CA TYR A 161 3.06 -11.99 -5.74
C TYR A 161 2.53 -10.73 -6.44
N VAL A 162 2.12 -10.81 -7.70
CA VAL A 162 1.52 -9.67 -8.43
C VAL A 162 0.25 -9.16 -7.74
N SER A 163 -0.62 -10.06 -7.29
CA SER A 163 -1.87 -9.70 -6.59
C SER A 163 -1.61 -8.89 -5.32
N SER A 164 -0.52 -9.17 -4.59
CA SER A 164 -0.15 -8.45 -3.37
C SER A 164 0.21 -6.97 -3.62
N TYR A 165 0.59 -6.62 -4.85
CA TYR A 165 1.00 -5.27 -5.25
C TYR A 165 -0.10 -4.45 -5.94
N ILE A 166 -1.23 -5.06 -6.30
CA ILE A 166 -2.38 -4.34 -6.89
C ILE A 166 -2.94 -3.28 -5.92
N PRO A 167 -3.22 -3.56 -4.64
CA PRO A 167 -3.73 -2.54 -3.71
C PRO A 167 -2.88 -1.27 -3.59
N PRO A 168 -1.57 -1.36 -3.29
CA PRO A 168 -0.74 -0.15 -3.19
C PRO A 168 -0.61 0.57 -4.54
N PHE A 169 -0.58 -0.15 -5.66
CA PHE A 169 -0.55 0.47 -6.99
C PHE A 169 -1.83 1.28 -7.26
N VAL A 170 -3.01 0.70 -7.01
CA VAL A 170 -4.30 1.38 -7.19
C VAL A 170 -4.33 2.64 -6.36
N TRP A 171 -3.94 2.57 -5.08
CA TRP A 171 -3.92 3.74 -4.20
C TRP A 171 -3.03 4.87 -4.71
N ASN A 172 -1.81 4.55 -5.13
CA ASN A 172 -0.85 5.54 -5.62
C ASN A 172 -1.28 6.15 -6.96
N ALA A 173 -1.77 5.32 -7.88
CA ALA A 173 -2.28 5.78 -9.16
C ALA A 173 -3.51 6.67 -8.98
N TRP A 174 -4.40 6.36 -8.02
CA TRP A 174 -5.63 7.14 -7.83
C TRP A 174 -5.38 8.55 -7.32
N ASN A 175 -4.42 8.70 -6.41
CA ASN A 175 -4.06 10.01 -5.85
C ASN A 175 -3.33 10.91 -6.87
N SER A 176 -2.77 10.34 -7.93
CA SER A 176 -2.01 11.06 -8.96
C SER A 176 -2.79 11.18 -10.27
N ASN A 177 -3.02 10.07 -10.97
CA ASN A 177 -3.80 9.97 -12.19
C ASN A 177 -4.36 8.54 -12.37
N PRO A 178 -5.65 8.30 -12.09
CA PRO A 178 -6.26 6.97 -12.21
C PRO A 178 -6.12 6.32 -13.59
N ARG A 179 -5.95 7.11 -14.66
CA ARG A 179 -5.79 6.62 -16.04
C ARG A 179 -4.57 5.70 -16.21
N ILE A 180 -3.58 5.87 -15.34
CA ILE A 180 -2.38 5.04 -15.30
C ILE A 180 -2.70 3.55 -15.17
N ILE A 181 -3.76 3.19 -14.44
CA ILE A 181 -4.17 1.78 -14.28
C ILE A 181 -4.58 1.19 -15.63
N ILE A 182 -5.31 1.98 -16.44
CA ILE A 182 -5.76 1.59 -17.78
C ILE A 182 -4.56 1.48 -18.72
N ASP A 183 -3.67 2.48 -18.71
CA ASP A 183 -2.47 2.51 -19.55
C ASP A 183 -1.53 1.33 -19.23
N LEU A 184 -1.39 0.96 -17.95
CA LEU A 184 -0.61 -0.18 -17.51
C LEU A 184 -1.15 -1.50 -18.08
N VAL A 185 -2.47 -1.73 -17.96
CA VAL A 185 -3.11 -2.94 -18.46
C VAL A 185 -3.05 -3.01 -19.99
N ALA A 186 -3.29 -1.89 -20.67
CA ALA A 186 -3.16 -1.82 -22.13
C ALA A 186 -1.72 -2.12 -22.59
N CYS A 187 -0.72 -1.55 -21.91
CA CYS A 187 0.68 -1.80 -22.18
C CYS A 187 1.07 -3.27 -21.94
N ALA A 188 0.60 -3.87 -20.84
CA ALA A 188 0.79 -5.28 -20.54
C ALA A 188 0.17 -6.18 -21.63
N LYS A 189 -1.05 -5.87 -22.10
CA LYS A 189 -1.70 -6.62 -23.20
C LYS A 189 -0.92 -6.53 -24.51
N MET A 190 -0.32 -5.39 -24.84
CA MET A 190 0.54 -5.27 -26.03
C MET A 190 1.78 -6.16 -25.96
N LYS A 191 2.34 -6.37 -24.75
CA LYS A 191 3.51 -7.22 -24.53
C LYS A 191 3.13 -8.71 -24.47
N SER A 192 2.02 -9.03 -23.82
CA SER A 192 1.47 -10.39 -23.72
C SER A 192 -0.04 -10.32 -23.45
N THR A 193 -0.85 -10.74 -24.41
CA THR A 193 -2.32 -10.75 -24.27
C THR A 193 -2.76 -11.53 -23.02
N THR A 194 -2.20 -12.72 -22.80
CA THR A 194 -2.52 -13.56 -21.65
C THR A 194 -2.19 -12.87 -20.33
N ALA A 195 -0.98 -12.32 -20.19
CA ALA A 195 -0.58 -11.66 -18.94
C ALA A 195 -1.37 -10.37 -18.71
N GLY A 196 -1.65 -9.59 -19.76
CA GLY A 196 -2.50 -8.41 -19.66
C GLY A 196 -3.96 -8.73 -19.30
N ASP A 197 -4.52 -9.85 -19.77
CA ASP A 197 -5.86 -10.29 -19.36
C ASP A 197 -5.92 -10.75 -17.90
N ILE A 198 -4.88 -11.44 -17.41
CA ILE A 198 -4.73 -11.81 -15.99
C ILE A 198 -4.62 -10.54 -15.15
N LEU A 199 -3.72 -9.62 -15.52
CA LEU A 199 -3.51 -8.36 -14.81
C LEU A 199 -4.81 -7.53 -14.74
N ARG A 200 -5.53 -7.44 -15.87
CA ARG A 200 -6.85 -6.81 -15.92
C ARG A 200 -7.83 -7.44 -14.93
N SER A 201 -7.88 -8.77 -14.88
CA SER A 201 -8.76 -9.50 -13.96
C SER A 201 -8.43 -9.21 -12.49
N LEU A 202 -7.15 -9.12 -12.15
CA LEU A 202 -6.71 -8.77 -10.80
C LEU A 202 -7.16 -7.35 -10.41
N PHE A 203 -6.94 -6.36 -11.28
CA PHE A 203 -7.43 -4.99 -11.04
C PHE A 203 -8.95 -4.92 -10.92
N LEU A 204 -9.69 -5.61 -11.79
CA LEU A 204 -11.16 -5.62 -11.74
C LEU A 204 -11.68 -6.28 -10.46
N THR A 205 -11.05 -7.37 -10.02
CA THR A 205 -11.40 -8.04 -8.76
C THR A 205 -11.23 -7.09 -7.59
N HIS A 206 -10.10 -6.38 -7.56
CA HIS A 206 -9.76 -5.49 -6.47
C HIS A 206 -10.62 -4.21 -6.44
N LEU A 207 -10.85 -3.58 -7.60
CA LEU A 207 -11.72 -2.40 -7.71
C LEU A 207 -13.20 -2.71 -7.44
N ALA A 208 -13.60 -3.99 -7.48
CA ALA A 208 -14.95 -4.41 -7.12
C ALA A 208 -15.17 -4.51 -5.60
N GLU A 209 -14.11 -4.46 -4.78
CA GLU A 209 -14.25 -4.47 -3.32
C GLU A 209 -14.95 -3.19 -2.85
N ASP A 210 -15.98 -3.36 -1.99
CA ASP A 210 -16.82 -2.24 -1.53
C ASP A 210 -15.99 -1.15 -0.83
N TYR A 211 -14.97 -1.56 -0.08
CA TYR A 211 -14.03 -0.64 0.57
C TYR A 211 -13.37 0.31 -0.46
N PHE A 212 -12.77 -0.22 -1.54
CA PHE A 212 -12.13 0.62 -2.55
C PHE A 212 -13.12 1.56 -3.22
N GLN A 213 -14.33 1.09 -3.52
CA GLN A 213 -15.37 1.92 -4.12
C GLN A 213 -15.81 3.06 -3.20
N ARG A 214 -15.94 2.79 -1.89
CA ARG A 214 -16.30 3.80 -0.90
C ARG A 214 -15.22 4.86 -0.76
N GLU A 215 -13.96 4.46 -0.64
CA GLU A 215 -12.86 5.39 -0.38
C GLU A 215 -12.46 6.20 -1.63
N LEU A 216 -12.44 5.56 -2.80
CA LEU A 216 -12.03 6.19 -4.07
C LEU A 216 -13.19 6.89 -4.81
N GLY A 217 -14.42 6.67 -4.35
CA GLY A 217 -15.65 7.19 -4.92
C GLY A 217 -16.24 6.29 -6.01
N TYR A 218 -17.43 5.74 -5.74
CA TYR A 218 -18.15 4.79 -6.60
C TYR A 218 -18.22 5.20 -8.08
N ALA A 219 -18.49 6.48 -8.38
CA ALA A 219 -18.59 6.97 -9.75
C ALA A 219 -17.24 6.99 -10.48
N SER A 220 -16.17 7.37 -9.78
CA SER A 220 -14.81 7.39 -10.34
C SER A 220 -14.34 5.96 -10.62
N VAL A 221 -14.53 5.05 -9.66
CA VAL A 221 -14.19 3.64 -9.81
C VAL A 221 -14.96 2.99 -10.95
N SER A 222 -16.27 3.28 -11.07
CA SER A 222 -17.10 2.75 -12.15
C SER A 222 -16.59 3.14 -13.54
N ASN A 223 -16.08 4.36 -13.72
CA ASN A 223 -15.51 4.81 -15.00
C ASN A 223 -14.25 4.02 -15.37
N VAL A 224 -13.30 3.90 -14.44
CA VAL A 224 -12.07 3.12 -14.65
C VAL A 224 -12.39 1.65 -14.92
N VAL A 225 -13.33 1.07 -14.18
CA VAL A 225 -13.79 -0.32 -14.39
C VAL A 225 -14.40 -0.50 -15.78
N ALA A 226 -15.21 0.46 -16.25
CA ALA A 226 -15.80 0.41 -17.59
C ALA A 226 -14.72 0.45 -18.68
N GLU A 227 -13.72 1.34 -18.54
CA GLU A 227 -12.60 1.45 -19.48
C GLU A 227 -11.73 0.18 -19.46
N LEU A 228 -11.38 -0.36 -18.28
CA LEU A 228 -10.66 -1.64 -18.18
C LEU A 228 -11.42 -2.79 -18.85
N ARG A 229 -12.75 -2.84 -18.68
CA ARG A 229 -13.59 -3.84 -19.37
C ARG A 229 -13.66 -3.63 -20.87
N SER A 230 -13.40 -2.44 -21.39
CA SER A 230 -13.37 -2.17 -22.83
C SER A 230 -12.09 -2.66 -23.52
N LEU A 231 -11.02 -2.93 -22.74
CA LEU A 231 -9.76 -3.47 -23.23
C LEU A 231 -9.83 -4.97 -23.59
N VAL A 232 -11.00 -5.51 -23.95
CA VAL A 232 -11.17 -6.92 -24.37
C VAL A 232 -10.43 -7.16 -25.67
#